data_AF-A0AAW0EP80-F1
#
_entry.id   AF-A0AAW0EP80-F1
#
_cell.length_a   1.000
_cell.length_b   1.000
_cell.length_c   1.000
_cell.angle_alpha   90.00
_cell.angle_beta   90.00
_cell.angle_gamma   90.00
#
_symmetry.space_group_name_H-M   'P 1'
#
loop_
_entity.id
_entity.type
_entity.pdbx_description
1 polymer ?
#
loop_
_entity_poly.entity_id
_entity_poly.type
_entity_poly.pdbx_seq_one_letter_code
_entity_poly.pdbx_strand_id
1 'polypeptide(L)'
;MGQSLNPLRTHEEVPDAVKLAVLPVDYTPAAEENRPSDRELCEDCREYFGWFCWSTNCDWCGRQLCTRCCPDRHLLGGKPGCTACTRKAFQARRLSMLEDHLDNAGMPPPRQQGAMMGSAPISSAPAAAGGADALSLREAYAAA
;
A
#
# COMPACT_ATOMS: atom_id res chain seq x y z
N MET A 1 -0.42 -33.52 7.82
CA MET A 1 -0.30 -32.17 8.41
C MET A 1 1.03 -31.57 7.93
N GLY A 2 1.10 -31.12 6.68
CA GLY A 2 2.35 -30.64 6.10
C GLY A 2 2.58 -29.18 6.45
N GLN A 3 3.44 -28.92 7.45
CA GLN A 3 3.95 -27.57 7.67
C GLN A 3 4.85 -27.21 6.49
N SER A 4 4.51 -26.16 5.74
CA SER A 4 5.37 -25.67 4.67
C SER A 4 6.65 -25.12 5.28
N LEU A 5 7.74 -25.87 5.22
CA LEU A 5 9.09 -25.48 5.68
C LEU A 5 9.73 -24.48 4.69
N ASN A 6 9.02 -23.42 4.32
CA ASN A 6 9.57 -22.40 3.43
C ASN A 6 10.10 -21.24 4.30
N PRO A 7 11.42 -21.14 4.53
CA PRO A 7 12.02 -20.19 5.47
C PRO A 7 11.89 -18.72 5.05
N LEU A 8 11.33 -18.45 3.85
CA LEU A 8 11.05 -17.11 3.34
C LEU A 8 9.57 -16.69 3.49
N ARG A 9 8.70 -17.59 3.99
CA ARG A 9 7.27 -17.32 4.14
C ARG A 9 7.03 -16.64 5.48
N THR A 10 6.87 -15.31 5.48
CA THR A 10 6.58 -14.53 6.69
C THR A 10 5.12 -14.61 7.16
N HIS A 11 4.26 -15.32 6.43
CA HIS A 11 2.84 -15.47 6.75
C HIS A 11 2.39 -16.92 6.53
N GLU A 12 1.66 -17.47 7.50
CA GLU A 12 0.97 -18.76 7.34
C GLU A 12 -0.04 -18.70 6.19
N GLU A 13 -0.27 -19.85 5.58
CA GLU A 13 -1.29 -19.97 4.56
C GLU A 13 -2.67 -19.67 5.13
N VAL A 14 -3.48 -18.91 4.39
CA VAL A 14 -4.86 -18.66 4.77
C VAL A 14 -5.60 -20.00 4.83
N PRO A 15 -6.23 -20.38 5.96
CA PRO A 15 -6.95 -21.65 6.06
C PRO A 15 -8.08 -21.73 5.04
N ASP A 16 -8.35 -22.92 4.50
CA ASP A 16 -9.32 -23.09 3.41
C ASP A 16 -10.75 -22.67 3.79
N ALA A 17 -11.14 -22.85 5.05
CA ALA A 17 -12.41 -22.35 5.58
C ALA A 17 -12.55 -20.82 5.42
N VAL A 18 -11.45 -20.07 5.58
CA VAL A 18 -11.43 -18.61 5.40
C VAL A 18 -11.44 -18.25 3.93
N LYS A 19 -10.74 -19.02 3.07
CA LYS A 19 -10.75 -18.81 1.62
C LYS A 19 -12.16 -18.94 1.02
N LEU A 20 -12.98 -19.84 1.58
CA LEU A 20 -14.38 -20.03 1.18
C LEU A 20 -15.30 -18.91 1.67
N ALA A 21 -15.07 -18.37 2.87
CA ALA A 21 -15.89 -17.30 3.44
C ALA A 21 -15.54 -15.90 2.90
N VAL A 22 -14.26 -15.66 2.63
CA VAL A 22 -13.74 -14.37 2.17
C VAL A 22 -13.25 -14.52 0.74
N LEU A 23 -14.14 -14.19 -0.19
CA LEU A 23 -13.83 -14.21 -1.62
C LEU A 23 -12.82 -13.09 -1.96
N PRO A 24 -12.01 -13.29 -3.02
CA PRO A 24 -11.18 -12.24 -3.59
C PRO A 24 -11.98 -10.98 -3.92
N VAL A 25 -11.27 -9.84 -3.97
CA VAL A 25 -11.85 -8.56 -4.36
C VAL A 25 -11.84 -8.44 -5.88
N ASP A 26 -12.90 -7.88 -6.44
CA ASP A 26 -12.91 -7.47 -7.84
C ASP A 26 -12.10 -6.17 -8.00
N TYR A 27 -11.03 -6.25 -8.79
CA TYR A 27 -10.21 -5.10 -9.15
C TYR A 27 -9.81 -5.19 -10.62
N THR A 28 -9.47 -4.04 -11.21
CA THR A 28 -8.89 -3.99 -12.54
C THR A 28 -7.37 -4.11 -12.42
N PRO A 29 -6.75 -5.16 -12.98
CA PRO A 29 -5.29 -5.26 -13.01
C PRO A 29 -4.68 -4.08 -13.77
N ALA A 30 -3.47 -3.67 -13.36
CA ALA A 30 -2.69 -2.71 -14.12
C ALA A 30 -2.38 -3.29 -15.50
N ALA A 31 -2.57 -2.49 -16.54
CA ALA A 31 -2.21 -2.87 -17.91
C ALA A 31 -0.70 -3.18 -18.03
N GLU A 32 -0.33 -4.03 -18.98
CA GLU A 32 1.06 -4.45 -19.18
C GLU A 32 1.99 -3.27 -19.47
N GLU A 33 1.51 -2.22 -20.14
CA GLU A 33 2.31 -1.02 -20.41
C GLU A 33 2.66 -0.25 -19.12
N ASN A 34 1.92 -0.47 -18.03
CA ASN A 34 2.15 0.14 -16.72
C ASN A 34 2.96 -0.76 -15.77
N ARG A 35 3.53 -1.87 -16.28
CA ARG A 35 4.34 -2.82 -15.51
C ARG A 35 5.81 -2.70 -15.90
N PRO A 36 6.55 -1.69 -15.37
CA PRO A 36 7.95 -1.53 -15.68
C PRO A 36 8.76 -2.75 -15.21
N SER A 37 9.70 -3.18 -16.03
CA SER A 37 10.66 -4.26 -15.71
C SER A 37 12.12 -3.78 -15.78
N ASP A 38 12.33 -2.50 -16.04
CA ASP A 38 13.61 -1.86 -16.35
C ASP A 38 14.29 -1.25 -15.12
N ARG A 39 13.66 -1.28 -13.94
CA ARG A 39 14.25 -0.72 -12.72
C ARG A 39 15.20 -1.72 -12.07
N GLU A 40 16.26 -1.19 -11.47
CA GLU A 40 17.27 -1.98 -10.75
C GLU A 40 16.95 -2.17 -9.26
N LEU A 41 16.03 -1.36 -8.73
CA LEU A 41 15.72 -1.27 -7.30
C LEU A 41 14.22 -1.49 -7.05
N CYS A 42 13.90 -2.17 -5.97
CA CYS A 42 12.53 -2.29 -5.47
C CYS A 42 11.95 -0.91 -5.12
N GLU A 43 10.77 -0.58 -5.62
CA GLU A 43 10.12 0.71 -5.36
C GLU A 43 9.71 0.94 -3.89
N ASP A 44 9.62 -0.11 -3.09
CA ASP A 44 9.20 -0.06 -1.68
C ASP A 44 10.41 -0.13 -0.74
N CYS A 45 11.15 -1.24 -0.73
CA CYS A 45 12.29 -1.43 0.18
C CYS A 45 13.63 -0.87 -0.33
N ARG A 46 13.72 -0.45 -1.60
CA ARG A 46 14.95 0.06 -2.23
C ARG A 46 16.13 -0.93 -2.22
N GLU A 47 15.88 -2.24 -2.06
CA GLU A 47 16.89 -3.27 -2.29
C GLU A 47 17.11 -3.46 -3.80
N TYR A 48 18.37 -3.72 -4.21
CA TYR A 48 18.70 -4.07 -5.59
C TYR A 48 18.12 -5.44 -5.96
N PHE A 49 17.65 -5.56 -7.19
CA PHE A 49 17.27 -6.86 -7.74
C PHE A 49 18.53 -7.68 -8.05
N GLY A 50 18.47 -8.97 -7.76
CA GLY A 50 19.61 -9.87 -7.94
C GLY A 50 19.30 -11.28 -7.46
N TRP A 51 20.34 -12.07 -7.23
CA TRP A 51 20.24 -13.51 -6.95
C TRP A 51 19.27 -13.87 -5.80
N PHE A 52 19.23 -13.05 -4.74
CA PHE A 52 18.37 -13.28 -3.58
C PHE A 52 17.10 -12.42 -3.56
N CYS A 53 16.94 -11.51 -4.52
CA CYS A 53 15.88 -10.51 -4.55
C CYS A 53 15.32 -10.41 -5.97
N TRP A 54 14.36 -11.28 -6.28
CA TRP A 54 13.71 -11.31 -7.59
C TRP A 54 12.73 -10.15 -7.72
N SER A 55 12.71 -9.50 -8.89
CA SER A 55 11.71 -8.49 -9.23
C SER A 55 10.39 -9.14 -9.62
N THR A 56 9.28 -8.51 -9.22
CA THR A 56 7.91 -8.84 -9.60
C THR A 56 7.11 -7.54 -9.71
N ASN A 57 5.98 -7.56 -10.41
CA ASN A 57 5.10 -6.41 -10.53
C ASN A 57 3.84 -6.61 -9.69
N CYS A 58 3.39 -5.57 -9.00
CA CYS A 58 2.10 -5.60 -8.33
C CYS A 58 0.98 -5.65 -9.38
N ASP A 59 0.12 -6.66 -9.30
CA ASP A 59 -0.91 -6.89 -10.33
C ASP A 59 -1.92 -5.74 -10.40
N TRP A 60 -2.20 -5.06 -9.28
CA TRP A 60 -3.15 -3.94 -9.22
C TRP A 60 -2.54 -2.59 -9.64
N CYS A 61 -1.33 -2.23 -9.17
CA CYS A 61 -0.75 -0.90 -9.44
C CYS A 61 0.43 -0.89 -10.43
N GLY A 62 0.87 -2.04 -10.91
CA GLY A 62 1.94 -2.17 -11.92
C GLY A 62 3.37 -1.99 -11.40
N ARG A 63 3.57 -1.28 -10.29
CA ARG A 63 4.90 -1.02 -9.67
C ARG A 63 5.81 -2.25 -9.59
N GLN A 64 7.10 -2.06 -9.87
CA GLN A 64 8.15 -3.08 -9.80
C GLN A 64 8.71 -3.18 -8.37
N LEU A 65 8.59 -4.36 -7.78
CA LEU A 65 8.85 -4.63 -6.37
C LEU A 65 9.60 -5.95 -6.23
N CYS A 66 10.20 -6.19 -5.07
CA CYS A 66 10.74 -7.51 -4.78
C CYS A 66 9.62 -8.47 -4.33
N THR A 67 9.85 -9.78 -4.47
CA THR A 67 8.91 -10.83 -4.03
C THR A 67 8.59 -10.77 -2.52
N ARG A 68 9.46 -10.15 -1.71
CA ARG A 68 9.21 -9.89 -0.27
C ARG A 68 8.20 -8.75 -0.05
N CYS A 69 8.29 -7.67 -0.82
CA CYS A 69 7.39 -6.51 -0.73
C CYS A 69 6.06 -6.74 -1.49
N CYS A 70 6.04 -7.69 -2.41
CA CYS A 70 4.91 -7.98 -3.27
C CYS A 70 4.65 -9.50 -3.40
N PRO A 71 4.34 -10.17 -2.28
CA PRO A 71 4.00 -11.59 -2.28
C PRO A 71 2.58 -11.82 -2.83
N ASP A 72 2.25 -13.06 -3.12
CA ASP A 72 0.91 -13.47 -3.56
C ASP A 72 -0.12 -13.29 -2.43
N ARG A 73 -1.27 -12.72 -2.77
CA ARG A 73 -2.33 -12.42 -1.81
C ARG A 73 -3.64 -13.08 -2.20
N HIS A 74 -4.25 -13.80 -1.24
CA HIS A 74 -5.56 -14.45 -1.43
C HIS A 74 -6.65 -13.46 -1.86
N LEU A 75 -6.68 -12.26 -1.26
CA LEU A 75 -7.65 -11.21 -1.62
C LEU A 75 -7.51 -10.69 -3.04
N LEU A 76 -6.38 -10.96 -3.70
CA LEU A 76 -6.15 -10.65 -5.11
C LEU A 76 -6.21 -11.91 -5.99
N GLY A 77 -6.89 -12.96 -5.55
CA GLY A 77 -6.99 -14.22 -6.29
C GLY A 77 -5.66 -14.96 -6.42
N GLY A 78 -4.75 -14.79 -5.46
CA GLY A 78 -3.41 -15.38 -5.50
C GLY A 78 -2.42 -14.65 -6.41
N LYS A 79 -2.75 -13.43 -6.87
CA LYS A 79 -1.84 -12.57 -7.63
C LYS A 79 -0.92 -11.75 -6.70
N PRO A 80 0.25 -11.31 -7.20
CA PRO A 80 1.20 -10.51 -6.44
C PRO A 80 0.61 -9.14 -6.09
N GLY A 81 0.65 -8.80 -4.79
CA GLY A 81 0.08 -7.56 -4.27
C GLY A 81 1.04 -6.81 -3.35
N CYS A 82 1.32 -5.55 -3.68
CA CYS A 82 2.08 -4.69 -2.78
C CYS A 82 1.29 -4.39 -1.49
N THR A 83 2.00 -3.98 -0.42
CA THR A 83 1.40 -3.66 0.88
C THR A 83 0.26 -2.64 0.78
N ALA A 84 0.42 -1.60 -0.03
CA ALA A 84 -0.59 -0.57 -0.21
C ALA A 84 -1.86 -1.10 -0.90
N CYS A 85 -1.73 -1.85 -1.99
CA CYS A 85 -2.88 -2.43 -2.70
C CYS A 85 -3.56 -3.53 -1.88
N THR A 86 -2.78 -4.30 -1.10
CA THR A 86 -3.34 -5.29 -0.18
C THR A 86 -4.21 -4.63 0.90
N ARG A 87 -3.77 -3.49 1.45
CA ARG A 87 -4.57 -2.71 2.42
C ARG A 87 -5.86 -2.18 1.79
N LYS A 88 -5.81 -1.70 0.54
CA LYS A 88 -6.99 -1.29 -0.22
C LYS A 88 -7.95 -2.46 -0.44
N ALA A 89 -7.45 -3.63 -0.83
CA ALA A 89 -8.24 -4.85 -0.98
C ALA A 89 -8.99 -5.20 0.31
N PHE A 90 -8.28 -5.18 1.44
CA PHE A 90 -8.89 -5.47 2.74
C PHE A 90 -10.01 -4.49 3.10
N GLN A 91 -9.80 -3.20 2.86
CA GLN A 91 -10.82 -2.17 3.09
C GLN A 91 -12.04 -2.38 2.18
N ALA A 92 -11.83 -2.61 0.89
CA ALA A 92 -12.91 -2.86 -0.06
C ALA A 92 -13.73 -4.10 0.33
N ARG A 93 -13.07 -5.22 0.66
CA ARG A 93 -13.75 -6.44 1.10
C ARG A 93 -14.53 -6.22 2.39
N ARG A 94 -13.94 -5.51 3.36
CA ARG A 94 -14.60 -5.22 4.63
C ARG A 94 -15.86 -4.38 4.43
N LEU A 95 -15.82 -3.40 3.52
CA LEU A 95 -16.98 -2.58 3.21
C LEU A 95 -18.07 -3.40 2.53
N SER A 96 -17.73 -4.19 1.52
CA SER A 96 -18.69 -5.10 0.86
C SER A 96 -19.35 -6.08 1.85
N MET A 97 -18.58 -6.71 2.74
CA MET A 97 -19.16 -7.60 3.75
C MET A 97 -20.06 -6.88 4.76
N LEU A 98 -19.79 -5.60 5.03
CA LEU A 98 -20.61 -4.78 5.92
C LEU A 98 -21.90 -4.36 5.21
N GLU A 99 -21.83 -3.99 3.94
CA GLU A 99 -22.99 -3.71 3.08
C GLU A 99 -23.89 -4.95 2.98
N ASP A 100 -23.34 -6.12 2.64
CA ASP A 100 -24.07 -7.39 2.58
C ASP A 100 -24.76 -7.70 3.92
N HIS A 101 -24.09 -7.44 5.05
CA HIS A 101 -24.68 -7.69 6.37
C HIS A 101 -25.85 -6.76 6.68
N LEU A 102 -25.74 -5.48 6.33
CA LEU A 102 -26.79 -4.49 6.56
C LEU A 102 -28.00 -4.73 5.66
N ASP A 103 -27.77 -5.08 4.39
CA ASP A 103 -28.82 -5.44 3.45
C ASP A 103 -29.59 -6.67 3.93
N ASN A 104 -28.89 -7.70 4.41
CA ASN A 104 -29.50 -8.89 5.01
C ASN A 104 -30.27 -8.57 6.31
N ALA A 105 -29.83 -7.57 7.07
CA ALA A 105 -30.49 -7.13 8.30
C ALA A 105 -31.66 -6.16 8.05
N GLY A 106 -31.94 -5.77 6.80
CA GLY A 106 -32.96 -4.78 6.45
C GLY A 106 -32.65 -3.37 6.99
N MET A 107 -31.39 -3.09 7.33
CA MET A 107 -30.94 -1.80 7.82
C MET A 107 -30.37 -0.98 6.65
N PRO A 108 -30.68 0.32 6.53
CA PRO A 108 -30.14 1.14 5.47
C PRO A 108 -28.61 1.23 5.61
N PRO A 109 -27.85 1.18 4.49
CA PRO A 109 -26.40 1.29 4.53
C PRO A 109 -25.99 2.64 5.13
N PRO A 110 -24.86 2.70 5.87
CA PRO A 110 -24.35 3.96 6.38
C PRO A 110 -24.08 4.90 5.20
N ARG A 111 -24.80 6.03 5.15
CA ARG A 111 -24.53 7.10 4.20
C ARG A 111 -23.05 7.50 4.33
N GLN A 112 -22.27 7.29 3.28
CA GLN A 112 -20.90 7.79 3.19
C GLN A 112 -20.91 9.32 3.26
N GLN A 113 -20.82 9.88 4.47
CA GLN A 113 -20.49 11.28 4.68
C GLN A 113 -19.00 11.46 4.39
N GLY A 114 -18.65 11.83 3.14
CA GLY A 114 -17.26 12.08 2.78
C GLY A 114 -16.96 12.54 1.35
N ALA A 115 -17.97 12.80 0.51
CA ALA A 115 -17.75 13.34 -0.83
C ALA A 115 -18.64 14.58 -1.07
N MET A 116 -18.32 15.67 -0.38
CA MET A 116 -18.77 17.00 -0.78
C MET A 116 -17.66 18.03 -0.56
N MET A 117 -17.31 18.71 -1.66
CA MET A 117 -16.62 20.01 -1.78
C MET A 117 -15.13 20.02 -1.37
N GLY A 118 -14.18 20.34 -2.26
CA GLY A 118 -14.27 21.36 -3.29
C GLY A 118 -14.33 22.75 -2.66
N SER A 119 -13.27 23.17 -1.97
CA SER A 119 -12.99 24.58 -1.71
C SER A 119 -11.52 24.88 -1.99
N ALA A 120 -11.34 26.01 -2.66
CA ALA A 120 -10.18 26.53 -3.36
C ALA A 120 -8.89 26.68 -2.50
N PRO A 121 -7.72 26.84 -3.16
CA PRO A 121 -6.46 27.09 -2.47
C PRO A 121 -6.51 28.44 -1.76
N ILE A 122 -6.16 28.45 -0.48
CA ILE A 122 -5.91 29.69 0.25
C ILE A 122 -4.51 30.18 -0.17
N SER A 123 -4.50 30.96 -1.26
CA SER A 123 -3.35 31.75 -1.66
C SER A 123 -3.49 33.13 -1.00
N SER A 124 -2.61 33.42 -0.05
CA SER A 124 -2.37 34.78 0.42
C SER A 124 -0.92 34.91 0.87
N ALA A 125 -0.12 35.56 0.02
CA ALA A 125 1.14 36.23 0.35
C ALA A 125 0.93 37.74 0.15
N PRO A 126 1.86 38.65 0.49
CA PRO A 126 2.94 38.63 1.49
C PRO A 126 2.86 39.84 2.46
N ALA A 127 3.67 39.87 3.53
CA ALA A 127 4.08 41.13 4.17
C ALA A 127 5.50 41.00 4.74
N ALA A 128 6.43 41.77 4.16
CA ALA A 128 7.74 42.15 4.70
C ALA A 128 7.55 43.05 5.96
N ALA A 129 8.49 43.33 6.85
CA ALA A 129 9.94 43.41 6.78
C ALA A 129 10.56 43.49 8.19
N GLY A 130 11.88 43.27 8.29
CA GLY A 130 12.77 43.65 9.40
C GLY A 130 13.40 42.43 10.08
N GLY A 131 14.66 42.04 9.89
CA GLY A 131 15.85 42.77 9.48
C GLY A 131 16.73 43.07 10.71
N ALA A 132 17.64 42.15 11.07
CA ALA A 132 18.91 42.41 11.75
C ALA A 132 19.76 41.12 11.88
N ASP A 133 20.85 41.12 11.11
CA ASP A 133 22.21 40.62 11.39
C ASP A 133 22.53 39.15 11.65
N ALA A 134 23.28 38.64 10.66
CA ALA A 134 24.24 37.56 10.76
C ALA A 134 25.44 37.94 11.63
N LEU A 135 25.93 37.04 12.47
CA LEU A 135 27.34 36.60 12.60
C LEU A 135 27.60 35.89 13.93
N SER A 136 28.37 34.80 13.85
CA SER A 136 29.18 34.21 14.91
C SER A 136 28.52 33.32 15.97
N LEU A 137 28.64 31.99 15.78
CA LEU A 137 29.01 31.03 16.86
C LEU A 137 29.39 29.66 16.24
N ARG A 138 30.34 29.69 15.30
CA ARG A 138 31.26 28.55 15.10
C ARG A 138 32.43 28.78 16.05
N GLU A 139 32.26 28.48 17.34
CA GLU A 139 33.33 28.33 18.34
C GLU A 139 32.70 28.12 19.73
N ALA A 140 32.36 26.87 20.06
CA ALA A 140 32.36 26.33 21.43
C ALA A 140 31.95 24.86 21.35
N TYR A 141 32.67 23.99 22.07
CA TYR A 141 32.57 22.53 22.10
C TYR A 141 33.44 21.73 21.12
N ALA A 142 34.62 22.28 20.80
CA ALA A 142 35.84 21.47 20.79
C ALA A 142 36.62 21.81 22.07
N ALA A 143 36.55 20.91 23.06
CA ALA A 143 37.41 20.74 24.25
C ALA A 143 36.60 20.46 25.53
N ALA A 144 36.34 19.17 25.77
CA ALA A 144 36.41 18.54 27.08
C ALA A 144 36.70 17.06 26.88
#